data_AF-A0A9Q0N703-F1
#
_entry.id   AF-A0A9Q0N703-F1
#
_cell.length_a   1.000
_cell.length_b   1.000
_cell.length_c   1.000
_cell.angle_alpha   90.00
_cell.angle_beta   90.00
_cell.angle_gamma   90.00
#
_symmetry.space_group_name_H-M   'P 1'
#
loop_
_entity.id
_entity.type
_entity.pdbx_description
1 polymer ?
#
loop_
_entity_poly.entity_id
_entity_poly.type
_entity_poly.pdbx_seq_one_letter_code
_entity_poly.pdbx_strand_id
1 'polypeptide(L)'
;MNVNELRELLVQKDDLVEDLRMCLIRNEKEIAMLQNRMSKFDLSVEEQRNLIIDLLPMLTENQITLMTKQKKRVNWTCDEISIGFALSFFSRRAYRYLIYQLQYALPAIRTLQLWSQNMDIGPGILKDSFTVLKAMRNSLTEGEAQCGNFWYGYMVRRELELMKILNFSVRSFCRSTK
;
A
#
# COMPACT_ATOMS: atom_id res chain seq x y z
N MET A 1 73.86 -31.70 -7.01
CA MET A 1 73.24 -30.87 -5.97
C MET A 1 74.20 -30.78 -4.81
N ASN A 2 74.75 -29.59 -4.58
CA ASN A 2 75.73 -29.32 -3.53
C ASN A 2 75.03 -29.21 -2.17
N VAL A 3 75.68 -29.62 -1.08
CA VAL A 3 75.18 -29.49 0.29
C VAL A 3 74.81 -28.04 0.63
N ASN A 4 75.50 -27.06 0.01
CA ASN A 4 75.19 -25.63 0.19
C ASN A 4 73.87 -25.23 -0.49
N GLU A 5 73.60 -25.70 -1.71
CA GLU A 5 72.31 -25.46 -2.41
C GLU A 5 71.14 -26.05 -1.61
N LEU A 6 71.35 -27.23 -1.00
CA LEU A 6 70.36 -27.89 -0.13
C LEU A 6 70.05 -27.07 1.13
N ARG A 7 71.05 -26.40 1.72
CA ARG A 7 70.85 -25.51 2.87
C ARG A 7 70.10 -24.25 2.49
N GLU A 8 70.44 -23.63 1.35
CA GLU A 8 69.73 -22.45 0.84
C GLU A 8 68.26 -22.75 0.57
N LEU A 9 67.96 -23.90 -0.06
CA LEU A 9 66.58 -24.34 -0.29
C LEU A 9 65.81 -24.60 1.01
N LEU A 10 66.48 -25.07 2.05
CA LEU A 10 65.88 -25.29 3.37
C LEU A 10 65.49 -23.97 4.04
N VAL A 11 66.38 -22.97 4.00
CA VAL A 11 66.10 -21.61 4.51
C VAL A 11 64.95 -20.97 3.74
N GLN A 12 64.96 -21.04 2.40
CA GLN A 12 63.87 -20.50 1.57
C GLN A 12 62.51 -21.16 1.88
N LYS A 13 62.51 -22.47 2.16
CA LYS A 13 61.30 -23.18 2.56
C LYS A 13 60.78 -22.69 3.91
N ASP A 14 61.66 -22.48 4.88
CA ASP A 14 61.27 -22.02 6.22
C ASP A 14 60.70 -20.59 6.17
N ASP A 15 61.32 -19.70 5.38
CA ASP A 15 60.82 -18.34 5.13
C ASP A 15 59.42 -18.38 4.50
N LEU A 16 59.23 -19.24 3.48
CA LEU A 16 57.94 -19.39 2.80
C LEU A 16 56.85 -19.95 3.74
N VAL A 17 57.20 -20.85 4.65
CA VAL A 17 56.26 -21.39 5.65
C VAL A 17 55.80 -20.29 6.60
N GLU A 18 56.70 -19.39 7.00
CA GLU A 18 56.35 -18.29 7.89
C GLU A 18 55.49 -17.24 7.19
N ASP A 19 55.78 -16.91 5.93
CA ASP A 19 54.94 -16.04 5.10
C ASP A 19 53.52 -16.60 4.94
N LEU A 20 53.40 -17.92 4.70
CA LEU A 20 52.10 -18.58 4.60
C LEU A 20 51.31 -18.52 5.92
N ARG A 21 51.97 -18.67 7.07
CA ARG A 21 51.33 -18.52 8.39
C ARG A 21 50.82 -17.10 8.60
N MET A 22 51.60 -16.10 8.23
CA MET A 22 51.19 -14.70 8.32
C MET A 22 49.98 -14.38 7.42
N CYS A 23 49.96 -14.94 6.21
CA CYS A 23 48.81 -14.85 5.31
C CYS A 23 47.56 -15.56 5.87
N LEU A 24 47.70 -16.73 6.49
CA LEU A 24 46.59 -17.45 7.13
C LEU A 24 45.96 -16.60 8.24
N ILE A 25 46.77 -16.06 9.15
CA ILE A 25 46.30 -15.21 10.25
C ILE A 25 45.56 -13.97 9.73
N ARG A 26 46.06 -13.37 8.64
CA ARG A 26 45.40 -12.22 8.00
C ARG A 26 44.04 -12.60 7.44
N ASN A 27 43.96 -13.71 6.71
CA ASN A 27 42.72 -14.17 6.10
C ASN A 27 41.67 -14.57 7.15
N GLU A 28 42.10 -15.21 8.25
CA GLU A 28 41.21 -15.53 9.38
C GLU A 28 40.60 -14.28 10.01
N LYS A 29 41.39 -13.22 10.18
CA LYS A 29 40.89 -11.92 10.66
C LYS A 29 39.89 -11.30 9.68
N GLU A 30 40.16 -11.35 8.38
CA GLU A 30 39.24 -10.85 7.36
C GLU A 30 37.91 -11.64 7.36
N ILE A 31 37.96 -12.96 7.47
CA ILE A 31 36.76 -13.80 7.59
C ILE A 31 35.94 -13.39 8.82
N ALA A 32 36.56 -13.21 9.98
CA ALA A 32 35.86 -12.80 11.20
C ALA A 32 35.22 -11.41 11.06
N MET A 33 35.91 -10.46 10.41
CA MET A 33 35.36 -9.13 10.13
C MET A 33 34.17 -9.20 9.17
N LEU A 34 34.27 -9.99 8.11
CA LEU A 34 33.18 -10.16 7.14
C LEU A 34 31.96 -10.83 7.79
N GLN A 35 32.16 -11.85 8.63
CA GLN A 35 31.08 -12.50 9.38
C GLN A 35 30.37 -11.53 10.33
N ASN A 36 31.10 -10.66 11.02
CA ASN A 36 30.51 -9.62 11.89
C ASN A 36 29.73 -8.57 11.09
N ARG A 37 30.22 -8.19 9.90
CA ARG A 37 29.47 -7.31 9.00
C ARG A 37 28.18 -7.99 8.56
N MET A 38 28.23 -9.25 8.14
CA MET A 38 27.05 -10.02 7.73
C MET A 38 26.01 -10.11 8.85
N SER A 39 26.41 -10.46 10.08
CA SER A 39 25.46 -10.57 11.20
C SER A 39 24.76 -9.25 11.53
N LYS A 40 25.46 -8.11 11.42
CA LYS A 40 24.84 -6.78 11.56
C LYS A 40 23.86 -6.47 10.44
N PHE A 41 24.18 -6.86 9.20
CA PHE A 41 23.24 -6.71 8.08
C PHE A 41 22.01 -7.60 8.26
N ASP A 42 22.16 -8.83 8.73
CA ASP A 42 21.04 -9.76 8.96
C ASP A 42 20.05 -9.23 10.00
N LEU A 43 20.54 -8.67 11.11
CA LEU A 43 19.70 -8.02 12.11
C LEU A 43 18.88 -6.86 11.51
N SER A 44 19.51 -6.03 10.67
CA SER A 44 18.83 -4.93 10.00
C SER A 44 17.78 -5.40 8.99
N VAL A 45 18.01 -6.53 8.32
CA VAL A 45 17.04 -7.12 7.39
C VAL A 45 15.85 -7.70 8.13
N GLU A 46 16.07 -8.35 9.27
CA GLU A 46 15.00 -8.96 10.06
C GLU A 46 14.08 -7.90 10.69
N GLU A 47 14.65 -6.79 11.18
CA GLU A 47 13.87 -5.63 11.63
C GLU A 47 12.99 -5.04 10.52
N GLN A 48 13.53 -4.91 9.30
CA GLN A 48 12.76 -4.45 8.15
C GLN A 48 11.66 -5.45 7.75
N ARG A 49 11.93 -6.75 7.82
CA ARG A 49 10.92 -7.80 7.55
C ARG A 49 9.77 -7.74 8.54
N ASN A 50 10.05 -7.58 9.83
CA ASN A 50 9.01 -7.51 10.86
C ASN A 50 8.09 -6.30 10.64
N LEU A 51 8.65 -5.13 10.33
CA LEU A 51 7.86 -3.95 9.99
C LEU A 51 6.98 -4.18 8.74
N ILE A 52 7.50 -4.88 7.73
CA ILE A 52 6.74 -5.22 6.53
C ILE A 52 5.60 -6.20 6.88
N ILE A 53 5.86 -7.24 7.67
CA ILE A 53 4.85 -8.23 8.09
C ILE A 53 3.70 -7.56 8.85
N ASP A 54 4.00 -6.58 9.70
CA ASP A 54 2.97 -5.89 10.49
C ASP A 54 2.14 -4.90 9.66
N LEU A 55 2.75 -4.25 8.65
CA LEU A 55 2.10 -3.23 7.82
C LEU A 55 1.34 -3.79 6.62
N LEU A 56 1.81 -4.91 6.04
CA LEU A 56 1.22 -5.51 4.84
C LEU A 56 -0.29 -5.85 4.99
N PRO A 57 -0.78 -6.38 6.11
CA PRO A 57 -2.20 -6.70 6.27
C PRO A 57 -3.11 -5.47 6.26
N MET A 58 -2.57 -4.29 6.58
CA MET A 58 -3.34 -3.04 6.61
C MET A 58 -3.42 -2.35 5.24
N LEU A 59 -2.61 -2.79 4.28
CA LEU A 59 -2.51 -2.20 2.96
C LEU A 59 -3.10 -3.13 1.91
N THR A 60 -3.76 -2.55 0.91
CA THR A 60 -4.21 -3.33 -0.24
C THR A 60 -3.06 -3.62 -1.21
N GLU A 61 -3.21 -4.63 -2.05
CA GLU A 61 -2.20 -4.98 -3.06
C GLU A 61 -1.89 -3.81 -4.00
N ASN A 62 -2.91 -3.04 -4.40
CA ASN A 62 -2.72 -1.84 -5.22
C ASN A 62 -1.95 -0.74 -4.47
N GLN A 63 -2.16 -0.61 -3.17
CA GLN A 63 -1.40 0.33 -2.33
C GLN A 63 0.06 -0.09 -2.25
N ILE A 64 0.33 -1.37 -1.99
CA ILE A 64 1.68 -1.92 -1.92
C ILE A 64 2.42 -1.73 -3.25
N THR A 65 1.78 -2.04 -4.38
CA THR A 65 2.39 -1.90 -5.72
C THR A 65 2.69 -0.44 -6.09
N LEU A 66 1.87 0.52 -5.65
CA LEU A 66 2.16 1.95 -5.79
C LEU A 66 3.30 2.40 -4.87
N MET A 67 3.29 2.01 -3.60
CA MET A 67 4.30 2.41 -2.61
C MET A 67 5.68 1.86 -2.95
N THR A 68 5.74 0.61 -3.41
CA THR A 68 6.97 -0.06 -3.88
C THR A 68 7.42 0.39 -5.28
N LYS A 69 6.68 1.30 -5.92
CA LYS A 69 6.95 1.84 -7.27
C LYS A 69 7.08 0.77 -8.35
N GLN A 70 6.52 -0.43 -8.14
CA GLN A 70 6.46 -1.49 -9.17
C GLN A 70 5.66 -1.03 -10.38
N LYS A 71 4.61 -0.23 -10.15
CA LYS A 71 3.78 0.39 -11.18
C LYS A 71 3.56 1.87 -10.90
N LYS A 72 3.43 2.66 -11.96
CA LYS A 72 3.08 4.10 -11.86
C LYS A 72 1.57 4.34 -11.69
N ARG A 73 0.74 3.39 -12.09
CA ARG A 73 -0.72 3.46 -12.06
C ARG A 73 -1.30 2.09 -11.77
N VAL A 74 -2.43 2.07 -11.08
CA VAL A 74 -3.17 0.85 -10.70
C VAL A 74 -4.64 1.00 -11.07
N ASN A 75 -5.30 -0.13 -11.30
CA ASN A 75 -6.74 -0.19 -11.47
C ASN A 75 -7.36 -0.43 -10.09
N TRP A 76 -8.01 0.61 -9.56
CA TRP A 76 -8.63 0.56 -8.24
C TRP A 76 -9.82 -0.39 -8.23
N THR A 77 -9.94 -1.16 -7.14
CA THR A 77 -11.11 -2.03 -6.92
C THR A 77 -12.29 -1.23 -6.38
N CYS A 78 -13.50 -1.82 -6.44
CA CYS A 78 -14.69 -1.19 -5.87
C CYS A 78 -14.55 -0.91 -4.37
N ASP A 79 -13.90 -1.80 -3.61
CA ASP A 79 -13.72 -1.64 -2.17
C ASP A 79 -12.80 -0.46 -1.85
N GLU A 80 -11.69 -0.33 -2.58
CA GLU A 80 -10.75 0.78 -2.43
C GLU A 80 -11.37 2.12 -2.81
N ILE A 81 -12.16 2.14 -3.89
CA ILE A 81 -12.92 3.32 -4.31
C ILE A 81 -13.96 3.68 -3.25
N SER A 82 -14.63 2.71 -2.64
CA SER A 82 -15.61 2.92 -1.58
C SER A 82 -14.98 3.55 -0.34
N ILE A 83 -13.80 3.08 0.07
CA ILE A 83 -13.00 3.68 1.16
C ILE A 83 -12.60 5.12 0.79
N GLY A 84 -12.16 5.34 -0.46
CA GLY A 84 -11.83 6.68 -0.97
C GLY A 84 -13.03 7.64 -0.91
N PHE A 85 -14.21 7.19 -1.33
CA PHE A 85 -15.45 7.96 -1.21
C PHE A 85 -15.78 8.26 0.25
N ALA A 86 -15.73 7.26 1.14
CA ALA A 86 -16.03 7.44 2.56
C ALA A 86 -15.10 8.48 3.21
N LEU A 87 -13.79 8.38 3.02
CA LEU A 87 -12.83 9.35 3.56
C LEU A 87 -13.04 10.76 2.98
N SER A 88 -13.32 10.85 1.68
CA SER A 88 -13.59 12.13 1.02
C SER A 88 -14.88 12.79 1.52
N PHE A 89 -15.89 11.97 1.86
CA PHE A 89 -17.17 12.40 2.43
C PHE A 89 -16.99 13.00 3.83
N PHE A 90 -16.21 12.33 4.70
CA PHE A 90 -15.94 12.86 6.03
C PHE A 90 -15.16 14.18 5.98
N SER A 91 -14.11 14.26 5.15
CA SER A 91 -13.38 15.52 4.97
C SER A 91 -12.55 15.54 3.69
N ARG A 92 -13.00 16.35 2.72
CA ARG A 92 -12.26 16.58 1.46
C ARG A 92 -10.90 17.25 1.67
N ARG A 93 -10.73 18.04 2.75
CA ARG A 93 -9.44 18.66 3.08
C ARG A 93 -8.47 17.63 3.63
N ALA A 94 -8.93 16.78 4.56
CA ALA A 94 -8.13 15.69 5.09
C ALA A 94 -7.74 14.70 3.98
N TYR A 95 -8.67 14.32 3.12
CA TYR A 95 -8.39 13.45 1.98
C TYR A 95 -7.30 14.00 1.05
N ARG A 96 -7.36 15.30 0.74
CA ARG A 96 -6.30 15.97 -0.04
C ARG A 96 -4.96 16.00 0.68
N TYR A 97 -4.98 16.23 1.99
CA TYR A 97 -3.77 16.22 2.80
C TYR A 97 -3.11 14.84 2.80
N LEU A 98 -3.89 13.78 2.99
CA LEU A 98 -3.40 12.39 2.94
C LEU A 98 -2.72 12.08 1.60
N ILE A 99 -3.32 12.45 0.48
CA ILE A 99 -2.78 12.17 -0.86
C ILE A 99 -1.59 13.06 -1.19
N TYR A 100 -1.71 14.37 -1.03
CA TYR A 100 -0.73 15.32 -1.57
C TYR A 100 0.40 15.66 -0.62
N GLN A 101 0.16 15.62 0.70
CA GLN A 101 1.18 15.96 1.71
C GLN A 101 1.79 14.71 2.30
N LEU A 102 0.96 13.75 2.73
CA LEU A 102 1.44 12.51 3.33
C LEU A 102 1.74 11.40 2.31
N GLN A 103 1.44 11.63 1.03
CA GLN A 103 1.73 10.69 -0.07
C GLN A 103 1.13 9.28 0.13
N TYR A 104 -0.03 9.18 0.78
CA TYR A 104 -0.76 7.92 0.88
C TYR A 104 -1.23 7.47 -0.51
N ALA A 105 -1.08 6.17 -0.77
CA ALA A 105 -1.56 5.53 -1.98
C ALA A 105 -3.10 5.42 -1.97
N LEU A 106 -3.79 6.50 -2.28
CA LEU A 106 -5.25 6.54 -2.39
C LEU A 106 -5.68 6.99 -3.80
N PRO A 107 -6.91 6.65 -4.24
CA PRO A 107 -7.44 7.12 -5.51
C PRO A 107 -7.41 8.66 -5.59
N ALA A 108 -6.92 9.19 -6.70
CA ALA A 108 -6.98 10.63 -6.93
C ALA A 108 -8.45 11.12 -6.96
N ILE A 109 -8.69 12.38 -6.59
CA ILE A 109 -10.05 12.95 -6.60
C ILE A 109 -10.70 12.82 -7.99
N ARG A 110 -9.92 13.02 -9.06
CA ARG A 110 -10.40 12.84 -10.43
C ARG A 110 -10.84 11.41 -10.71
N THR A 111 -10.15 10.43 -10.13
CA THR A 111 -10.54 9.01 -10.22
C THR A 111 -11.89 8.79 -9.54
N LEU A 112 -12.09 9.30 -8.32
CA LEU A 112 -13.39 9.23 -7.63
C LEU A 112 -14.50 9.90 -8.46
N GLN A 113 -14.23 11.04 -9.08
CA GLN A 113 -15.20 11.71 -9.95
C GLN A 113 -15.59 10.87 -11.16
N LEU A 114 -14.62 10.26 -11.85
CA LEU A 114 -14.88 9.36 -12.99
C LEU A 114 -15.71 8.15 -12.56
N TRP A 115 -15.40 7.57 -11.40
CA TRP A 115 -16.19 6.47 -10.85
C TRP A 115 -17.61 6.91 -10.51
N SER A 116 -17.80 8.11 -9.96
CA SER A 116 -19.14 8.63 -9.68
C SER A 116 -19.97 8.89 -10.94
N GLN A 117 -19.33 9.31 -12.04
CA GLN A 117 -20.02 9.59 -13.30
C GLN A 117 -20.62 8.32 -13.93
N ASN A 118 -20.03 7.17 -13.64
CA ASN A 118 -20.52 5.88 -14.12
C ASN A 118 -21.66 5.31 -13.26
N MET A 119 -21.99 5.95 -12.12
CA MET A 119 -23.12 5.55 -11.31
C MET A 119 -24.39 6.11 -11.94
N ASP A 120 -25.34 5.22 -12.26
CA ASP A 120 -26.64 5.62 -12.79
C ASP A 120 -27.52 6.18 -11.67
N ILE A 121 -27.36 7.49 -11.42
CA ILE A 121 -28.19 8.23 -10.47
C ILE A 121 -29.16 9.09 -11.28
N GLY A 122 -30.10 8.42 -11.94
CA GLY A 122 -31.18 9.07 -12.67
C GLY A 122 -32.12 9.89 -11.76
N PRO A 123 -32.76 10.95 -12.28
CA PRO A 123 -33.76 11.70 -11.52
C PRO A 123 -34.95 10.80 -11.16
N GLY A 124 -35.18 10.61 -9.86
CA GLY A 124 -36.24 9.76 -9.34
C GLY A 124 -35.80 8.99 -8.09
N ILE A 125 -36.55 7.93 -7.77
CA ILE A 125 -36.19 6.99 -6.70
C ILE A 125 -35.00 6.15 -7.17
N LEU A 126 -33.89 6.20 -6.44
CA LEU A 126 -32.67 5.43 -6.73
C LEU A 126 -32.92 3.93 -6.50
N LYS A 127 -33.37 3.23 -7.56
CA LYS A 127 -33.81 1.82 -7.51
C LYS A 127 -32.77 0.89 -6.90
N ASP A 128 -31.49 1.13 -7.19
CA ASP A 128 -30.39 0.29 -6.71
C ASP A 128 -30.18 0.47 -5.20
N SER A 129 -30.27 1.71 -4.70
CA SER A 129 -30.22 1.96 -3.25
C SER A 129 -31.38 1.27 -2.52
N PHE A 130 -32.60 1.30 -3.07
CA PHE A 130 -33.73 0.58 -2.49
C PHE A 130 -33.55 -0.93 -2.51
N THR A 131 -32.86 -1.47 -3.52
CA THR A 131 -32.57 -2.91 -3.60
C THR A 131 -31.61 -3.33 -2.49
N VAL A 132 -30.52 -2.57 -2.30
CA VAL A 132 -29.56 -2.79 -1.21
C VAL A 132 -30.23 -2.61 0.15
N LEU A 133 -31.01 -1.54 0.33
CA LEU A 133 -31.74 -1.27 1.56
C LEU A 133 -32.79 -2.34 1.87
N LYS A 134 -33.48 -2.87 0.85
CA LYS A 134 -34.44 -3.97 1.00
C LYS A 134 -33.74 -5.26 1.43
N ALA A 135 -32.55 -5.54 0.89
CA ALA A 135 -31.74 -6.66 1.33
C ALA A 135 -31.28 -6.51 2.79
N MET A 136 -30.81 -5.31 3.19
CA MET A 136 -30.45 -5.01 4.57
C MET A 136 -31.64 -5.11 5.53
N ARG A 137 -32.81 -4.63 5.13
CA ARG A 137 -34.04 -4.75 5.92
C ARG A 137 -34.41 -6.20 6.21
N ASN A 138 -34.20 -7.11 5.25
CA ASN A 138 -34.52 -8.52 5.44
C ASN A 138 -33.59 -9.21 6.46
N SER A 139 -32.47 -8.60 6.82
CA SER A 139 -31.59 -9.05 7.91
C SER A 139 -31.88 -8.42 9.28
N LEU A 140 -32.85 -7.51 9.38
CA LEU A 140 -33.20 -6.79 10.61
C LEU A 140 -34.52 -7.32 11.21
N THR A 141 -34.66 -7.20 12.53
CA THR A 141 -35.93 -7.49 13.21
C THR A 141 -36.95 -6.36 12.97
N GLU A 142 -38.24 -6.65 13.16
CA GLU A 142 -39.34 -5.74 12.83
C GLU A 142 -39.27 -4.39 13.58
N GLY A 143 -38.76 -4.41 14.83
CA GLY A 143 -38.52 -3.20 15.63
C GLY A 143 -37.34 -2.35 15.13
N GLU A 144 -36.28 -2.96 14.60
CA GLU A 144 -35.12 -2.26 14.05
C GLU A 144 -35.43 -1.62 12.69
N ALA A 145 -36.27 -2.27 11.89
CA ALA A 145 -36.73 -1.76 10.60
C ALA A 145 -37.55 -0.45 10.74
N GLN A 146 -38.30 -0.31 11.83
CA GLN A 146 -39.12 0.87 12.11
C GLN A 146 -38.25 2.11 12.43
N CYS A 147 -37.17 1.94 13.20
CA CYS A 147 -36.18 2.99 13.47
C CYS A 147 -35.35 3.36 12.23
N GLY A 148 -35.07 2.40 11.35
CA GLY A 148 -34.35 2.64 10.09
C GLY A 148 -35.06 3.66 9.19
N ASN A 149 -36.39 3.58 9.06
CA ASN A 149 -37.19 4.49 8.23
C ASN A 149 -37.08 5.96 8.63
N PHE A 150 -36.87 6.25 9.92
CA PHE A 150 -36.65 7.61 10.41
C PHE A 150 -35.25 8.12 10.05
N TRP A 151 -34.22 7.28 10.16
CA TRP A 151 -32.84 7.61 9.78
C TRP A 151 -32.67 7.79 8.27
N TYR A 152 -33.39 7.00 7.44
CA TYR A 152 -33.34 7.11 5.98
C TYR A 152 -33.78 8.49 5.48
N GLY A 153 -34.78 9.12 6.10
CA GLY A 153 -35.19 10.49 5.77
C GLY A 153 -34.13 11.56 6.02
N TYR A 154 -33.27 11.36 7.03
CA TYR A 154 -32.14 12.25 7.33
C TYR A 154 -30.90 11.94 6.46
N MET A 155 -30.68 10.67 6.11
CA MET A 155 -29.55 10.22 5.30
C MET A 155 -29.63 10.71 3.84
N VAL A 156 -30.82 10.68 3.23
CA VAL A 156 -31.06 11.21 1.86
C VAL A 156 -30.69 12.70 1.74
N ARG A 157 -30.87 13.48 2.82
CA ARG A 157 -30.50 14.90 2.85
C ARG A 157 -28.99 15.12 2.81
N ARG A 158 -28.20 14.16 3.33
CA ARG A 158 -26.73 14.16 3.30
C ARG A 158 -26.17 13.61 1.98
N GLU A 159 -26.87 12.69 1.32
CA GLU A 159 -26.51 12.21 -0.03
C GLU A 159 -26.67 13.29 -1.12
N LEU A 160 -27.65 14.18 -0.99
CA LEU A 160 -27.74 15.37 -1.86
C LEU A 160 -26.52 16.32 -1.71
N GLU A 161 -25.87 16.33 -0.53
CA GLU A 161 -24.62 17.06 -0.33
C GLU A 161 -23.42 16.32 -0.98
N LEU A 162 -23.41 14.98 -1.02
CA LEU A 162 -22.40 14.20 -1.75
C LEU A 162 -22.36 14.57 -3.25
N MET A 163 -23.52 14.76 -3.87
CA MET A 163 -23.60 15.23 -5.27
C MET A 163 -23.00 16.62 -5.47
N LYS A 164 -23.19 17.54 -4.53
CA LYS A 164 -22.56 18.87 -4.55
C LYS A 164 -21.04 18.78 -4.32
N ILE A 165 -20.59 17.90 -3.42
CA ILE A 165 -19.18 17.72 -3.04
C ILE A 165 -18.34 17.13 -4.18
N LEU A 166 -18.92 16.23 -4.99
CA LEU A 166 -18.25 15.58 -6.13
C LEU A 166 -18.21 16.44 -7.41
N ASN A 167 -18.79 17.65 -7.41
CA ASN A 167 -19.04 18.44 -8.63
C ASN A 167 -19.84 17.62 -9.66
N PHE A 168 -20.89 16.92 -9.23
CA PHE A 168 -21.90 16.45 -10.17
C PHE A 168 -22.61 17.69 -10.71
N SER A 169 -22.08 18.24 -11.80
CA SER A 169 -22.76 19.27 -12.54
C SER A 169 -24.02 18.64 -13.12
N VAL A 170 -25.17 19.06 -12.63
CA VAL A 170 -26.50 18.76 -13.23
C VAL A 170 -26.58 19.21 -14.71
N ARG A 171 -25.52 19.79 -15.30
CA ARG A 171 -25.48 20.24 -16.70
C ARG A 171 -25.26 19.16 -17.76
N SER A 172 -25.08 17.88 -17.44
CA SER A 172 -25.03 16.83 -18.48
C SER A 172 -26.41 16.29 -18.91
N PHE A 173 -27.51 16.76 -18.32
CA PHE A 173 -28.86 16.29 -18.68
C PHE A 173 -29.46 16.92 -19.95
N CYS A 174 -28.72 17.75 -20.68
CA CYS A 174 -29.12 18.22 -22.01
C CYS A 174 -28.02 17.95 -23.04
N ARG A 175 -27.98 16.73 -23.58
CA ARG A 175 -27.54 16.40 -24.95
C ARG A 175 -27.60 14.88 -25.17
N SER A 176 -28.81 14.33 -25.33
CA SER A 176 -29.06 13.23 -26.25
C SER A 176 -30.57 13.01 -26.40
N THR A 177 -31.21 13.95 -27.10
CA THR A 177 -32.47 13.69 -27.81
C THR A 177 -32.38 14.40 -29.15
N LYS A 178 -31.74 13.72 -30.11
CA LYS A 178 -32.07 13.75 -31.53
C LYS A 178 -31.79 12.36 -32.08
#